data_AF-V5G621-F1
#
_entry.id   AF-V5G621-F1
#
_cell.length_a   1.000
_cell.length_b   1.000
_cell.length_c   1.000
_cell.angle_alpha   90.00
_cell.angle_beta   90.00
_cell.angle_gamma   90.00
#
_symmetry.space_group_name_H-M   'P 1'
#
loop_
_entity.id
_entity.type
_entity.pdbx_description
1 polymer ?
#
loop_
_entity_poly.entity_id
_entity_poly.type
_entity_poly.pdbx_seq_one_letter_code
_entity_poly.pdbx_strand_id
1 'polypeptide(L)'
;KHVRKNGKVVTKKKDKNSKLPVVKNNGNNKDVKGKKNLLNGVKIEEVLPKSQVQNLYSSNKNNKENKKPQDKTKQEKTDKKSQKKDKPQEPPKPKPPKSIQSALNAIDVDEFNSIFEKSKNHYPDAPIVWLKELVQFLNQKVPVDVQDHVFSSKPEGYPLNLVPSGLKNVIEKSVKEAGKNNTQLFFDICLTSMATDMSRGLPALGNKFYLQYISMNEPNLISVNISKHVTLRNSYQNRPNIGLSILWAVGHVGIRDLHSGLTTFKELFLPLLDMKNYTRFVVKYLLDLLNRKYDESISTDEFLLILDTIYPDKKNFPVDLKEELDRKVTNLKALLFKNKEKHHAYVEVLLKKIVTNSNKPYQNCICDVLVDIFANDANND
;
A
#
# COMPACT_ATOMS: atom_id res chain seq x y z
N LYS A 1 -72.09 14.56 -18.31
CA LYS A 1 -72.43 13.18 -18.75
C LYS A 1 -71.25 12.65 -19.58
N HIS A 2 -70.84 11.39 -19.35
CA HIS A 2 -69.76 10.63 -20.03
C HIS A 2 -68.32 11.05 -19.65
N VAL A 3 -67.36 10.22 -19.24
CA VAL A 3 -67.18 8.76 -19.05
C VAL A 3 -66.16 8.56 -17.89
N ARG A 4 -66.39 7.59 -16.99
CA ARG A 4 -65.33 6.96 -16.15
C ARG A 4 -65.60 5.45 -16.12
N LYS A 5 -64.60 4.62 -16.43
CA LYS A 5 -64.62 3.16 -16.26
C LYS A 5 -63.41 2.69 -15.44
N ASN A 6 -63.75 2.27 -14.22
CA ASN A 6 -63.26 1.19 -13.36
C ASN A 6 -61.90 0.53 -13.60
N GLY A 7 -61.13 0.48 -12.51
CA GLY A 7 -60.02 -0.43 -12.30
C GLY A 7 -60.45 -1.87 -11.96
N LYS A 8 -59.46 -2.77 -11.99
CA LYS A 8 -59.54 -4.15 -11.48
C LYS A 8 -58.32 -4.43 -10.60
N VAL A 9 -58.60 -4.91 -9.39
CA VAL A 9 -57.68 -5.62 -8.50
C VAL A 9 -58.12 -7.08 -8.50
N VAL A 10 -57.20 -8.04 -8.70
CA VAL A 10 -57.40 -9.44 -8.35
C VAL A 10 -56.10 -10.03 -7.79
N THR A 11 -56.23 -10.65 -6.62
CA THR A 11 -55.25 -11.41 -5.83
C THR A 11 -55.22 -12.91 -6.21
N LYS A 12 -54.09 -13.59 -5.93
CA LYS A 12 -53.89 -15.05 -5.64
C LYS A 12 -52.38 -15.37 -5.76
N LYS A 13 -51.72 -16.30 -5.07
CA LYS A 13 -51.96 -17.19 -3.90
C LYS A 13 -50.55 -17.77 -3.55
N LYS A 14 -50.29 -18.07 -2.26
CA LYS A 14 -49.09 -18.76 -1.75
C LYS A 14 -49.31 -20.28 -1.74
N ASP A 15 -48.27 -21.06 -2.06
CA ASP A 15 -48.18 -22.49 -1.70
C ASP A 15 -46.77 -22.88 -1.21
N LYS A 16 -46.77 -23.79 -0.22
CA LYS A 16 -45.63 -24.47 0.40
C LYS A 16 -45.41 -25.82 -0.30
N ASN A 17 -44.15 -26.28 -0.51
CA ASN A 17 -43.54 -27.46 0.15
C ASN A 17 -42.26 -27.96 -0.56
N SER A 18 -41.46 -28.67 0.25
CA SER A 18 -40.55 -29.78 -0.08
C SER A 18 -39.03 -29.55 -0.01
N LYS A 19 -38.37 -30.57 0.55
CA LYS A 19 -37.09 -30.62 1.26
C LYS A 19 -36.03 -31.32 0.40
N LEU A 20 -34.78 -30.81 0.48
CA LEU A 20 -33.43 -31.45 0.45
C LEU A 20 -33.10 -32.56 -0.58
N PRO A 21 -31.82 -32.65 -1.00
CA PRO A 21 -30.95 -33.59 -0.29
C PRO A 21 -29.58 -33.02 0.12
N VAL A 22 -29.24 -33.32 1.37
CA VAL A 22 -27.90 -33.32 1.94
C VAL A 22 -27.19 -34.57 1.45
N VAL A 23 -26.03 -34.44 0.81
CA VAL A 23 -25.14 -35.57 0.53
C VAL A 23 -24.24 -35.77 1.75
N LYS A 24 -24.50 -36.84 2.51
CA LYS A 24 -23.53 -37.49 3.39
C LYS A 24 -22.68 -38.44 2.54
N ASN A 25 -21.36 -38.36 2.67
CA ASN A 25 -20.49 -39.48 2.35
C ASN A 25 -19.63 -39.79 3.58
N ASN A 26 -19.83 -40.98 4.13
CA ASN A 26 -18.91 -41.64 5.06
C ASN A 26 -18.23 -42.78 4.29
N GLY A 27 -16.90 -42.84 4.37
CA GLY A 27 -16.10 -43.95 3.86
C GLY A 27 -14.70 -43.92 4.49
N ASN A 28 -14.47 -44.83 5.44
CA ASN A 28 -13.19 -45.08 6.12
C ASN A 28 -12.08 -45.51 5.14
N ASN A 29 -10.85 -44.98 5.28
CA ASN A 29 -9.68 -45.74 5.75
C ASN A 29 -8.32 -45.03 5.58
N LYS A 30 -7.49 -45.24 6.60
CA LYS A 30 -6.02 -45.35 6.62
C LYS A 30 -5.15 -44.09 6.60
N ASP A 31 -4.46 -43.94 7.74
CA ASP A 31 -3.28 -43.12 7.99
C ASP A 31 -2.27 -43.06 6.84
N VAL A 32 -1.96 -41.84 6.39
CA VAL A 32 -0.63 -41.48 5.91
C VAL A 32 -0.28 -40.10 6.45
N LYS A 33 0.57 -40.08 7.49
CA LYS A 33 1.26 -38.88 7.99
C LYS A 33 2.18 -38.32 6.89
N GLY A 34 1.72 -37.31 6.17
CA GLY A 34 2.55 -36.42 5.38
C GLY A 34 2.30 -34.97 5.81
N LYS A 35 3.18 -34.40 6.64
CA LYS A 35 3.13 -32.97 6.99
C LYS A 35 3.34 -32.15 5.72
N LYS A 36 2.26 -31.65 5.11
CA LYS A 36 2.32 -30.59 4.09
C LYS A 36 2.71 -29.30 4.81
N ASN A 37 3.97 -28.88 4.65
CA ASN A 37 4.45 -27.61 5.17
C ASN A 37 3.93 -26.50 4.25
N LEU A 38 2.92 -25.78 4.73
CA LEU A 38 2.47 -24.52 4.17
C LEU A 38 3.32 -23.38 4.76
N LEU A 39 3.88 -22.53 3.92
CA LEU A 39 4.42 -21.23 4.32
C LEU A 39 3.61 -20.16 3.57
N ASN A 40 2.90 -19.30 4.31
CA ASN A 40 2.08 -18.20 3.75
C ASN A 40 1.05 -18.59 2.66
N GLY A 41 0.37 -19.73 2.80
CA GLY A 41 -0.83 -20.04 2.00
C GLY A 41 -0.61 -20.38 0.52
N VAL A 42 0.65 -20.46 0.06
CA VAL A 42 1.02 -20.87 -1.30
C VAL A 42 1.95 -22.08 -1.21
N LYS A 43 1.79 -23.05 -2.12
CA LYS A 43 2.69 -24.20 -2.19
C LYS A 43 4.03 -23.76 -2.78
N ILE A 44 5.11 -24.01 -2.04
CA ILE A 44 6.49 -23.63 -2.40
C ILE A 44 6.91 -24.23 -3.75
N GLU A 45 6.30 -25.37 -4.14
CA GLU A 45 6.52 -26.08 -5.40
C GLU A 45 5.96 -25.37 -6.64
N GLU A 46 5.06 -24.38 -6.47
CA GLU A 46 4.40 -23.67 -7.59
C GLU A 46 5.07 -22.33 -7.94
N VAL A 47 6.05 -21.87 -7.15
CA VAL A 47 6.62 -20.51 -7.29
C VAL A 47 8.14 -20.52 -7.59
N LEU A 48 8.84 -21.63 -7.35
CA LEU A 48 10.29 -21.73 -7.56
C LEU A 48 10.66 -22.83 -8.55
N PRO A 49 11.69 -22.64 -9.41
CA PRO A 49 12.25 -23.70 -10.23
C PRO A 49 12.69 -24.90 -9.37
N LYS A 50 12.42 -26.12 -9.85
CA LYS A 50 12.64 -27.38 -9.10
C LYS A 50 14.05 -27.54 -8.53
N SER A 51 15.06 -26.93 -9.17
CA SER A 51 16.45 -26.96 -8.71
C SER A 51 16.69 -26.24 -7.37
N GLN A 52 15.93 -25.17 -7.08
CA GLN A 52 16.07 -24.40 -5.83
C GLN A 52 15.37 -25.05 -4.64
N VAL A 53 14.33 -25.84 -4.92
CA VAL A 53 13.55 -26.56 -3.92
C VAL A 53 14.39 -27.67 -3.25
N GLN A 54 15.31 -28.29 -3.98
CA GLN A 54 16.10 -29.42 -3.51
C GLN A 54 17.17 -29.04 -2.47
N ASN A 55 17.71 -27.82 -2.54
CA ASN A 55 18.73 -27.34 -1.59
C ASN A 55 18.15 -27.01 -0.21
N LEU A 56 16.84 -26.74 -0.11
CA LEU A 56 16.17 -26.41 1.16
C LEU A 56 15.92 -27.64 2.05
N TYR A 57 15.82 -28.85 1.48
CA TYR A 57 15.50 -30.07 2.23
C TYR A 57 16.73 -30.78 2.82
N SER A 58 17.93 -30.49 2.33
CA SER A 58 19.17 -31.16 2.75
C SER A 58 19.69 -30.67 4.11
N SER A 59 19.38 -29.43 4.49
CA SER A 59 19.98 -28.77 5.66
C SER A 59 19.27 -29.02 6.99
N ASN A 60 18.12 -29.71 7.01
CA ASN A 60 17.24 -29.80 8.20
C ASN A 60 17.18 -31.19 8.86
N LYS A 61 18.14 -32.09 8.61
CA LYS A 61 18.14 -33.43 9.21
C LYS A 61 18.93 -33.61 10.52
N ASN A 62 19.63 -32.59 11.02
CA ASN A 62 20.42 -32.73 12.24
C ASN A 62 19.99 -31.75 13.34
N ASN A 63 18.96 -32.12 14.12
CA ASN A 63 18.89 -31.94 15.58
C ASN A 63 17.46 -32.11 16.11
N LYS A 64 17.17 -33.25 16.75
CA LYS A 64 16.04 -33.41 17.67
C LYS A 64 16.39 -34.40 18.78
N GLU A 65 16.78 -33.87 19.93
CA GLU A 65 16.59 -34.48 21.26
C GLU A 65 15.98 -33.38 22.16
N ASN A 66 14.69 -33.48 22.48
CA ASN A 66 14.10 -34.08 23.68
C ASN A 66 13.84 -33.05 24.79
N LYS A 67 12.55 -32.74 25.05
CA LYS A 67 11.82 -33.09 26.29
C LYS A 67 10.41 -32.45 26.32
N LYS A 68 9.43 -33.25 26.72
CA LYS A 68 8.03 -32.88 27.03
C LYS A 68 7.92 -32.30 28.46
N PRO A 69 6.92 -31.46 28.77
CA PRO A 69 6.52 -31.15 30.15
C PRO A 69 5.40 -32.10 30.64
N GLN A 70 5.48 -32.49 31.91
CA GLN A 70 4.42 -33.19 32.66
C GLN A 70 3.67 -32.22 33.60
N ASP A 71 2.47 -32.64 33.98
CA ASP A 71 1.33 -31.85 34.46
C ASP A 71 1.02 -32.15 35.96
N LYS A 72 0.51 -31.14 36.70
CA LYS A 72 -0.25 -31.15 38.00
C LYS A 72 0.52 -31.51 39.31
N THR A 73 0.32 -30.85 40.46
CA THR A 73 -0.93 -30.77 41.27
C THR A 73 -0.86 -29.67 42.38
N LYS A 74 -2.04 -29.28 42.91
CA LYS A 74 -2.36 -28.28 43.96
C LYS A 74 -1.85 -28.63 45.39
N GLN A 75 -1.61 -27.63 46.26
CA GLN A 75 -2.38 -27.25 47.48
C GLN A 75 -1.59 -26.35 48.47
N GLU A 76 -2.28 -25.87 49.51
CA GLU A 76 -2.20 -24.57 50.22
C GLU A 76 -1.15 -24.36 51.35
N LYS A 77 -0.89 -23.07 51.61
CA LYS A 77 -0.62 -22.31 52.87
C LYS A 77 0.19 -22.94 54.02
N THR A 78 1.29 -22.27 54.43
CA THR A 78 1.43 -21.54 55.73
C THR A 78 2.85 -20.96 55.93
N ASP A 79 2.92 -19.87 56.69
CA ASP A 79 4.07 -19.01 56.98
C ASP A 79 5.24 -19.66 57.73
N LYS A 80 6.49 -19.29 57.38
CA LYS A 80 7.48 -18.71 58.31
C LYS A 80 8.79 -18.29 57.61
N LYS A 81 9.30 -17.15 58.09
CA LYS A 81 10.56 -16.43 57.81
C LYS A 81 11.78 -17.32 57.45
N SER A 82 12.58 -16.90 56.46
CA SER A 82 14.04 -16.69 56.58
C SER A 82 14.70 -16.22 55.26
N GLN A 83 15.56 -15.20 55.39
CA GLN A 83 16.75 -14.88 54.59
C GLN A 83 16.58 -14.42 53.13
N LYS A 84 16.72 -13.09 52.94
CA LYS A 84 17.11 -12.46 51.67
C LYS A 84 18.48 -13.02 51.25
N LYS A 85 18.51 -13.80 50.17
CA LYS A 85 19.69 -13.96 49.31
C LYS A 85 19.52 -13.02 48.12
N ASP A 86 20.47 -12.12 47.96
CA ASP A 86 20.58 -11.24 46.80
C ASP A 86 20.68 -12.10 45.53
N LYS A 87 19.69 -11.97 44.66
CA LYS A 87 19.83 -12.39 43.26
C LYS A 87 20.56 -11.27 42.52
N PRO A 88 21.54 -11.58 41.66
CA PRO A 88 22.15 -10.59 40.78
C PRO A 88 21.04 -9.91 39.97
N GLN A 89 20.99 -8.58 40.03
CA GLN A 89 20.16 -7.77 39.14
C GLN A 89 20.60 -8.07 37.70
N GLU A 90 19.76 -8.77 36.93
CA GLU A 90 19.86 -8.73 35.48
C GLU A 90 19.87 -7.25 35.07
N PRO A 91 20.80 -6.81 34.21
CA PRO A 91 20.83 -5.43 33.74
C PRO A 91 19.46 -5.09 33.14
N PRO A 92 18.88 -3.92 33.47
CA PRO A 92 17.54 -3.57 33.05
C PRO A 92 17.46 -3.66 31.53
N LYS A 93 16.52 -4.48 31.02
CA LYS A 93 16.23 -4.59 29.59
C LYS A 93 16.13 -3.16 29.01
N PRO A 94 16.86 -2.84 27.93
CA PRO A 94 16.81 -1.52 27.33
C PRO A 94 15.36 -1.13 27.08
N LYS A 95 14.95 0.06 27.56
CA LYS A 95 13.61 0.57 27.31
C LYS A 95 13.43 0.68 25.78
N PRO A 96 12.28 0.27 25.22
CA PRO A 96 12.04 0.40 23.79
C PRO A 96 12.22 1.87 23.38
N PRO A 97 12.83 2.13 22.21
CA PRO A 97 13.12 3.48 21.76
C PRO A 97 11.84 4.31 21.65
N LYS A 98 11.88 5.55 22.14
CA LYS A 98 10.70 6.43 22.19
C LYS A 98 10.34 7.06 20.84
N SER A 99 11.24 7.01 19.85
CA SER A 99 11.05 7.63 18.54
C SER A 99 11.80 6.87 17.44
N ILE A 100 11.35 7.04 16.19
CA ILE A 100 11.98 6.45 15.00
C ILE A 100 13.44 6.92 14.88
N GLN A 101 13.70 8.23 15.07
CA GLN A 101 15.06 8.78 15.00
C GLN A 101 15.99 8.16 16.04
N SER A 102 15.54 8.02 17.29
CA SER A 102 16.38 7.45 18.35
C SER A 102 16.69 5.98 18.10
N ALA A 103 15.74 5.23 17.55
CA ALA A 103 15.96 3.84 17.17
C ALA A 103 16.97 3.73 16.02
N LEU A 104 16.82 4.53 14.97
CA LEU A 104 17.72 4.53 13.82
C LEU A 104 19.16 4.92 14.19
N ASN A 105 19.33 5.92 15.06
CA ASN A 105 20.64 6.36 15.53
C ASN A 105 21.34 5.33 16.43
N ALA A 106 20.60 4.38 17.00
CA ALA A 106 21.15 3.30 17.83
C ALA A 106 21.56 2.07 17.02
N ILE A 107 21.30 2.05 15.70
CA ILE A 107 21.71 0.95 14.83
C ILE A 107 23.19 1.13 14.47
N ASP A 108 23.97 0.07 14.69
CA ASP A 108 25.33 -0.03 14.19
C ASP A 108 25.32 -0.23 12.67
N VAL A 109 25.93 0.70 11.95
CA VAL A 109 26.01 0.68 10.48
C VAL A 109 26.85 -0.49 10.00
N ASP A 110 27.92 -0.85 10.71
CA ASP A 110 28.81 -1.95 10.35
C ASP A 110 28.11 -3.30 10.57
N GLU A 111 27.30 -3.44 11.63
CA GLU A 111 26.43 -4.60 11.84
C GLU A 111 25.45 -4.76 10.68
N PHE A 112 24.76 -3.67 10.30
CA PHE A 112 23.78 -3.69 9.21
C PHE A 112 24.41 -4.05 7.86
N ASN A 113 25.57 -3.46 7.55
CA ASN A 113 26.32 -3.78 6.35
C ASN A 113 26.87 -5.22 6.38
N SER A 114 27.33 -5.70 7.55
CA SER A 114 27.83 -7.07 7.69
C SER A 114 26.74 -8.10 7.40
N ILE A 115 25.48 -7.85 7.83
CA ILE A 115 24.33 -8.71 7.51
C ILE A 115 24.12 -8.76 6.00
N PHE A 116 24.13 -7.59 5.34
CA PHE A 116 23.98 -7.51 3.89
C PHE A 116 25.06 -8.33 3.17
N GLU A 117 26.34 -8.06 3.44
CA GLU A 117 27.45 -8.71 2.75
C GLU A 117 27.49 -10.22 3.02
N LYS A 118 27.26 -10.67 4.25
CA LYS A 118 27.23 -12.10 4.58
C LYS A 118 26.09 -12.82 3.87
N SER A 119 24.89 -12.23 3.89
CA SER A 119 23.71 -12.83 3.27
C SER A 119 23.86 -12.90 1.75
N LYS A 120 24.35 -11.83 1.13
CA LYS A 120 24.67 -11.77 -0.30
C LYS A 120 25.75 -12.79 -0.69
N ASN A 121 26.83 -12.90 0.08
CA ASN A 121 27.89 -13.88 -0.19
C ASN A 121 27.41 -15.33 -0.06
N HIS A 122 26.47 -15.60 0.84
CA HIS A 122 25.89 -16.93 1.00
C HIS A 122 24.83 -17.25 -0.07
N TYR A 123 24.09 -16.23 -0.52
CA TYR A 123 23.00 -16.34 -1.49
C TYR A 123 23.16 -15.36 -2.67
N PRO A 124 24.23 -15.46 -3.47
CA PRO A 124 24.52 -14.48 -4.52
C PRO A 124 23.42 -14.41 -5.59
N ASP A 125 22.81 -15.55 -5.91
CA ASP A 125 21.75 -15.67 -6.93
C ASP A 125 20.34 -15.48 -6.38
N ALA A 126 20.18 -15.08 -5.11
CA ALA A 126 18.86 -14.86 -4.50
C ALA A 126 18.71 -13.46 -3.85
N PRO A 127 18.67 -12.37 -4.65
CA PRO A 127 18.54 -11.00 -4.16
C PRO A 127 17.44 -10.72 -3.15
N ILE A 128 16.30 -11.38 -3.34
CA ILE A 128 15.14 -11.23 -2.47
C ILE A 128 15.44 -11.73 -1.04
N VAL A 129 16.30 -12.73 -0.86
CA VAL A 129 16.63 -13.28 0.46
C VAL A 129 17.32 -12.23 1.31
N TRP A 130 18.42 -11.65 0.82
CA TRP A 130 19.19 -10.67 1.57
C TRP A 130 18.45 -9.34 1.73
N LEU A 131 17.63 -8.91 0.77
CA LEU A 131 16.74 -7.76 0.95
C LEU A 131 15.72 -7.98 2.09
N LYS A 132 15.14 -9.17 2.19
CA LYS A 132 14.19 -9.51 3.27
C LYS A 132 14.87 -9.57 4.64
N GLU A 133 16.11 -10.05 4.70
CA GLU A 133 16.88 -10.05 5.95
C GLU A 133 17.15 -8.63 6.45
N LEU A 134 17.50 -7.70 5.55
CA LEU A 134 17.71 -6.29 5.92
C LEU A 134 16.41 -5.64 6.41
N VAL A 135 15.28 -5.89 5.75
CA VAL A 135 13.97 -5.42 6.22
C VAL A 135 13.64 -6.00 7.60
N GLN A 136 13.87 -7.29 7.81
CA GLN A 136 13.61 -7.95 9.08
C GLN A 136 14.47 -7.37 10.20
N PHE A 137 15.75 -7.12 9.94
CA PHE A 137 16.65 -6.47 10.87
C PHE A 137 16.14 -5.07 11.27
N LEU A 138 15.74 -4.25 10.29
CA LEU A 138 15.19 -2.91 10.56
C LEU A 138 13.87 -2.98 11.36
N ASN A 139 12.97 -3.92 11.04
CA ASN A 139 11.76 -4.13 11.83
C ASN A 139 12.06 -4.50 13.29
N GLN A 140 13.12 -5.27 13.54
CA GLN A 140 13.56 -5.64 14.89
C GLN A 140 14.21 -4.48 15.65
N LYS A 141 15.05 -3.69 14.98
CA LYS A 141 15.78 -2.58 15.61
C LYS A 141 14.95 -1.30 15.74
N VAL A 142 13.86 -1.17 14.98
CA VAL A 142 12.93 -0.02 15.03
C VAL A 142 11.50 -0.47 15.42
N PRO A 143 11.28 -1.04 16.62
CA PRO A 143 9.96 -1.50 17.07
C PRO A 143 9.14 -0.33 17.65
N VAL A 144 9.02 0.77 16.91
CA VAL A 144 8.28 1.96 17.33
C VAL A 144 6.83 1.83 16.89
N ASP A 145 5.92 1.99 17.84
CA ASP A 145 4.48 2.04 17.55
C ASP A 145 4.12 3.36 16.87
N VAL A 146 3.49 3.28 15.71
CA VAL A 146 3.15 4.43 14.87
C VAL A 146 1.64 4.55 14.81
N GLN A 147 1.11 5.63 15.37
CA GLN A 147 -0.33 5.89 15.37
C GLN A 147 -0.82 6.45 14.03
N ASP A 148 -0.05 7.37 13.43
CA ASP A 148 -0.31 7.92 12.09
C ASP A 148 0.53 7.17 11.04
N HIS A 149 -0.08 6.17 10.42
CA HIS A 149 0.62 5.29 9.49
C HIS A 149 0.91 5.89 8.11
N VAL A 150 0.39 7.10 7.82
CA VAL A 150 0.67 7.84 6.58
C VAL A 150 1.51 9.09 6.82
N PHE A 151 1.85 9.37 8.08
CA PHE A 151 2.68 10.51 8.48
C PHE A 151 2.14 11.84 7.96
N SER A 152 0.82 12.02 8.05
CA SER A 152 0.06 13.16 7.49
C SER A 152 0.57 14.54 7.91
N SER A 153 1.20 14.64 9.08
CA SER A 153 1.77 15.88 9.65
C SER A 153 3.28 16.02 9.44
N LYS A 154 3.89 15.13 8.64
CA LYS A 154 5.34 15.08 8.41
C LYS A 154 5.69 15.48 6.98
N PRO A 155 6.93 15.94 6.73
CA PRO A 155 7.37 16.23 5.37
C PRO A 155 7.41 14.97 4.52
N GLU A 156 7.34 15.15 3.21
CA GLU A 156 7.21 14.09 2.20
C GLU A 156 8.31 13.01 2.22
N GLY A 157 9.52 13.38 2.64
CA GLY A 157 10.63 12.44 2.81
C GLY A 157 10.57 11.58 4.08
N TYR A 158 9.60 11.79 4.97
CA TYR A 158 9.49 11.04 6.22
C TYR A 158 8.89 9.65 6.00
N PRO A 159 9.35 8.60 6.70
CA PRO A 159 10.42 8.59 7.69
C PRO A 159 11.82 8.32 7.10
N LEU A 160 11.95 8.09 5.79
CA LEU A 160 13.24 7.78 5.16
C LEU A 160 14.29 8.89 5.36
N ASN A 161 13.88 10.16 5.46
CA ASN A 161 14.77 11.30 5.73
C ASN A 161 15.40 11.28 7.13
N LEU A 162 14.89 10.46 8.05
CA LEU A 162 15.48 10.25 9.37
C LEU A 162 16.60 9.21 9.36
N VAL A 163 16.69 8.39 8.29
CA VAL A 163 17.66 7.30 8.18
C VAL A 163 19.07 7.89 8.05
N PRO A 164 20.00 7.60 8.98
CA PRO A 164 21.39 8.03 8.89
C PRO A 164 22.01 7.63 7.54
N SER A 165 22.89 8.48 7.02
CA SER A 165 23.49 8.30 5.70
C SER A 165 24.15 6.94 5.52
N GLY A 166 24.84 6.42 6.54
CA GLY A 166 25.45 5.08 6.51
C GLY A 166 24.42 3.98 6.25
N LEU A 167 23.30 3.98 6.97
CA LEU A 167 22.23 3.00 6.76
C LEU A 167 21.54 3.20 5.39
N LYS A 168 21.32 4.46 5.00
CA LYS A 168 20.72 4.80 3.72
C LYS A 168 21.56 4.28 2.55
N ASN A 169 22.89 4.41 2.63
CA ASN A 169 23.82 3.90 1.64
C ASN A 169 23.74 2.37 1.51
N VAL A 170 23.56 1.63 2.60
CA VAL A 170 23.37 0.17 2.55
C VAL A 170 22.03 -0.19 1.90
N ILE A 171 20.94 0.53 2.20
CA ILE A 171 19.63 0.35 1.53
C ILE A 171 19.75 0.62 0.02
N GLU A 172 20.39 1.72 -0.36
CA GLU A 172 20.60 2.09 -1.76
C GLU A 172 21.45 1.04 -2.50
N LYS A 173 22.58 0.65 -1.90
CA LYS A 173 23.47 -0.37 -2.46
C LYS A 173 22.74 -1.70 -2.64
N SER A 174 21.99 -2.14 -1.64
CA SER A 174 21.27 -3.42 -1.70
C SER A 174 20.21 -3.41 -2.80
N VAL A 175 19.39 -2.35 -2.92
CA VAL A 175 18.39 -2.24 -3.98
C VAL A 175 19.04 -2.18 -5.37
N LYS A 176 20.14 -1.44 -5.51
CA LYS A 176 20.87 -1.32 -6.78
C LYS A 176 21.45 -2.66 -7.23
N GLU A 177 22.10 -3.39 -6.32
CA GLU A 177 22.72 -4.67 -6.61
C GLU A 177 21.71 -5.80 -6.86
N ALA A 178 20.48 -5.68 -6.36
CA ALA A 178 19.43 -6.65 -6.64
C ALA A 178 18.99 -6.61 -8.12
N GLY A 179 19.13 -5.46 -8.77
CA GLY A 179 18.70 -5.22 -10.14
C GLY A 179 17.19 -5.05 -10.28
N LYS A 180 16.77 -4.42 -11.39
CA LYS A 180 15.39 -3.93 -11.60
C LYS A 180 14.31 -5.01 -11.41
N ASN A 181 14.52 -6.20 -11.99
CA ASN A 181 13.54 -7.29 -11.90
C ASN A 181 13.33 -7.77 -10.47
N ASN A 182 14.41 -7.94 -9.69
CA ASN A 182 14.29 -8.35 -8.30
C ASN A 182 13.77 -7.21 -7.42
N THR A 183 14.15 -5.96 -7.69
CA THR A 183 13.62 -4.79 -6.98
C THR A 183 12.11 -4.65 -7.15
N GLN A 184 11.61 -4.84 -8.37
CA GLN A 184 10.17 -4.85 -8.66
C GLN A 184 9.44 -5.98 -7.89
N LEU A 185 9.94 -7.21 -8.00
CA LEU A 185 9.35 -8.35 -7.29
C LEU A 185 9.44 -8.20 -5.77
N PHE A 186 10.56 -7.69 -5.28
CA PHE A 186 10.77 -7.42 -3.86
C PHE A 186 9.81 -6.35 -3.35
N PHE A 187 9.52 -5.29 -4.11
CA PHE A 187 8.52 -4.30 -3.70
C PHE A 187 7.15 -4.94 -3.46
N ASP A 188 6.68 -5.79 -4.38
CA ASP A 188 5.40 -6.50 -4.24
C ASP A 188 5.38 -7.40 -2.98
N ILE A 189 6.48 -8.13 -2.75
CA ILE A 189 6.66 -8.99 -1.57
C ILE A 189 6.68 -8.15 -0.29
N CYS A 190 7.45 -7.06 -0.28
CA CYS A 190 7.63 -6.16 0.85
C CYS A 190 6.31 -5.45 1.22
N LEU A 191 5.53 -5.03 0.23
CA LEU A 191 4.22 -4.40 0.44
C LEU A 191 3.24 -5.40 1.07
N THR A 192 3.23 -6.64 0.57
CA THR A 192 2.41 -7.73 1.12
C THR A 192 2.85 -8.12 2.54
N SER A 193 4.16 -8.19 2.78
CA SER A 193 4.75 -8.44 4.10
C SER A 193 4.39 -7.34 5.09
N MET A 194 4.51 -6.06 4.71
CA MET A 194 4.08 -4.92 5.54
C MET A 194 2.62 -5.07 5.97
N ALA A 195 1.71 -5.31 5.02
CA ALA A 195 0.28 -5.46 5.32
C ALA A 195 0.01 -6.66 6.24
N THR A 196 0.71 -7.77 6.02
CA THR A 196 0.61 -8.99 6.84
C THR A 196 1.12 -8.75 8.25
N ASP A 197 2.28 -8.14 8.41
CA ASP A 197 2.90 -7.84 9.69
C ASP A 197 2.02 -6.89 10.51
N MET A 198 1.55 -5.81 9.90
CA MET A 198 0.60 -4.89 10.54
C MET A 198 -0.70 -5.57 10.95
N SER A 199 -1.21 -6.52 10.15
CA SER A 199 -2.42 -7.28 10.49
C SER A 199 -2.26 -8.17 11.73
N ARG A 200 -1.01 -8.52 12.07
CA ARG A 200 -0.60 -9.32 13.22
C ARG A 200 -0.06 -8.46 14.38
N GLY A 201 -0.07 -7.13 14.24
CA GLY A 201 0.52 -6.21 15.22
C GLY A 201 2.04 -6.30 15.32
N LEU A 202 2.72 -6.75 14.26
CA LEU A 202 4.18 -6.83 14.20
C LEU A 202 4.77 -5.51 13.66
N PRO A 203 6.02 -5.16 14.05
CA PRO A 203 6.72 -4.00 13.51
C PRO A 203 6.86 -4.05 11.98
N ALA A 204 6.63 -2.92 11.32
CA ALA A 204 6.65 -2.82 9.87
C ALA A 204 7.42 -1.61 9.31
N LEU A 205 8.18 -0.90 10.15
CA LEU A 205 8.94 0.30 9.74
C LEU A 205 10.09 -0.03 8.78
N GLY A 206 10.75 -1.17 8.95
CA GLY A 206 11.73 -1.69 8.00
C GLY A 206 11.15 -1.84 6.59
N ASN A 207 9.93 -2.37 6.49
CA ASN A 207 9.23 -2.45 5.21
C ASN A 207 8.97 -1.04 4.65
N LYS A 208 8.49 -0.11 5.48
CA LYS A 208 8.20 1.28 5.05
C LYS A 208 9.44 2.01 4.52
N PHE A 209 10.62 1.81 5.10
CA PHE A 209 11.86 2.43 4.60
C PHE A 209 12.21 1.95 3.18
N TYR A 210 12.19 0.64 2.96
CA TYR A 210 12.47 0.06 1.63
C TYR A 210 11.39 0.42 0.61
N LEU A 211 10.11 0.35 0.99
CA LEU A 211 9.01 0.71 0.11
C LEU A 211 9.13 2.18 -0.32
N GLN A 212 9.28 3.11 0.62
CA GLN A 212 9.46 4.54 0.30
C GLN A 212 10.71 4.79 -0.55
N TYR A 213 11.84 4.15 -0.23
CA TYR A 213 13.06 4.30 -1.03
C TYR A 213 12.82 3.84 -2.48
N ILE A 214 12.23 2.67 -2.69
CA ILE A 214 12.04 2.12 -4.03
C ILE A 214 11.01 2.96 -4.80
N SER A 215 9.84 3.28 -4.24
CA SER A 215 8.81 4.00 -4.97
C SER A 215 9.21 5.44 -5.32
N MET A 216 10.06 6.09 -4.53
CA MET A 216 10.61 7.42 -4.85
C MET A 216 11.65 7.41 -5.98
N ASN A 217 12.39 6.32 -6.15
CA ASN A 217 13.54 6.25 -7.06
C ASN A 217 13.26 5.43 -8.33
N GLU A 218 12.31 4.50 -8.29
CA GLU A 218 11.97 3.59 -9.39
C GLU A 218 10.44 3.59 -9.68
N PRO A 219 9.81 4.76 -9.92
CA PRO A 219 8.35 4.89 -9.99
C PRO A 219 7.73 3.99 -11.08
N ASN A 220 8.36 3.93 -12.25
CA ASN A 220 7.89 3.13 -13.38
C ASN A 220 7.87 1.61 -13.08
N LEU A 221 8.80 1.10 -12.26
CA LEU A 221 8.80 -0.33 -11.90
C LEU A 221 7.56 -0.68 -11.06
N ILE A 222 7.08 0.26 -10.26
CA ILE A 222 5.95 0.06 -9.36
C ILE A 222 4.64 0.17 -10.13
N SER A 223 4.50 1.17 -11.00
CA SER A 223 3.30 1.41 -11.80
C SER A 223 2.90 0.22 -12.69
N VAL A 224 3.86 -0.56 -13.18
CA VAL A 224 3.58 -1.76 -14.02
C VAL A 224 2.79 -2.84 -13.25
N ASN A 225 2.91 -2.92 -11.93
CA ASN A 225 2.24 -3.93 -11.10
C ASN A 225 1.03 -3.36 -10.32
N ILE A 226 0.51 -2.19 -10.73
CA ILE A 226 -0.55 -1.48 -10.01
C ILE A 226 -1.80 -2.35 -9.75
N SER A 227 -2.15 -3.25 -10.67
CA SER A 227 -3.29 -4.18 -10.52
C SER A 227 -3.13 -5.15 -9.33
N LYS A 228 -1.90 -5.57 -9.04
CA LYS A 228 -1.59 -6.38 -7.84
C LYS A 228 -1.75 -5.54 -6.58
N HIS A 229 -1.31 -4.29 -6.59
CA HIS A 229 -1.44 -3.38 -5.44
C HIS A 229 -2.91 -3.05 -5.17
N VAL A 230 -3.73 -2.89 -6.21
CA VAL A 230 -5.19 -2.75 -6.11
C VAL A 230 -5.80 -3.97 -5.42
N THR A 231 -5.40 -5.18 -5.82
CA THR A 231 -5.89 -6.44 -5.23
C THR A 231 -5.53 -6.55 -3.75
N LEU A 232 -4.28 -6.23 -3.39
CA LEU A 232 -3.83 -6.19 -2.00
C LEU A 232 -4.62 -5.14 -1.18
N ARG A 233 -4.77 -3.93 -1.70
CA ARG A 233 -5.56 -2.87 -1.08
C ARG A 233 -7.01 -3.31 -0.84
N ASN A 234 -7.65 -3.94 -1.82
CA ASN A 234 -9.03 -4.42 -1.68
C ASN A 234 -9.16 -5.43 -0.53
N SER A 235 -8.17 -6.31 -0.37
CA SER A 235 -8.10 -7.29 0.72
C SER A 235 -8.03 -6.67 2.11
N TYR A 236 -7.52 -5.43 2.22
CA TYR A 236 -7.38 -4.67 3.46
C TYR A 236 -8.27 -3.41 3.52
N GLN A 237 -9.21 -3.24 2.60
CA GLN A 237 -10.03 -2.02 2.48
C GLN A 237 -10.82 -1.70 3.77
N ASN A 238 -11.24 -2.73 4.51
CA ASN A 238 -11.97 -2.57 5.77
C ASN A 238 -11.07 -2.40 7.00
N ARG A 239 -9.74 -2.31 6.82
CA ARG A 239 -8.75 -2.04 7.86
C ARG A 239 -7.99 -0.74 7.52
N PRO A 240 -8.54 0.44 7.86
CA PRO A 240 -8.00 1.73 7.41
C PRO A 240 -6.51 1.93 7.66
N ASN A 241 -5.99 1.51 8.82
CA ASN A 241 -4.57 1.61 9.13
C ASN A 241 -3.66 0.90 8.11
N ILE A 242 -4.06 -0.30 7.68
CA ILE A 242 -3.32 -1.10 6.70
C ILE A 242 -3.57 -0.60 5.29
N GLY A 243 -4.84 -0.35 4.94
CA GLY A 243 -5.21 0.19 3.63
C GLY A 243 -4.48 1.50 3.34
N LEU A 244 -4.51 2.46 4.28
CA LEU A 244 -3.80 3.72 4.16
C LEU A 244 -2.27 3.53 4.08
N SER A 245 -1.70 2.56 4.78
CA SER A 245 -0.27 2.23 4.65
C SER A 245 0.09 1.73 3.26
N ILE A 246 -0.78 0.96 2.62
CA ILE A 246 -0.61 0.53 1.23
C ILE A 246 -0.64 1.73 0.29
N LEU A 247 -1.64 2.62 0.44
CA LEU A 247 -1.72 3.83 -0.38
C LEU A 247 -0.49 4.71 -0.19
N TRP A 248 -0.04 4.91 1.06
CA TRP A 248 1.15 5.68 1.38
C TRP A 248 2.40 5.10 0.72
N ALA A 249 2.63 3.78 0.85
CA ALA A 249 3.82 3.14 0.31
C ALA A 249 3.92 3.25 -1.22
N VAL A 250 2.78 3.09 -1.92
CA VAL A 250 2.72 3.18 -3.38
C VAL A 250 2.70 4.63 -3.86
N GLY A 251 2.05 5.55 -3.13
CA GLY A 251 1.84 6.94 -3.56
C GLY A 251 3.13 7.73 -3.80
N HIS A 252 4.24 7.34 -3.20
CA HIS A 252 5.52 8.01 -3.42
C HIS A 252 6.02 7.99 -4.89
N VAL A 253 5.45 7.17 -5.77
CA VAL A 253 5.77 7.20 -7.21
C VAL A 253 5.46 8.56 -7.85
N GLY A 254 4.44 9.26 -7.35
CA GLY A 254 4.02 10.56 -7.83
C GLY A 254 4.83 11.73 -7.26
N ILE A 255 6.03 11.49 -6.74
CA ILE A 255 6.89 12.57 -6.22
C ILE A 255 7.72 13.20 -7.34
N ARG A 256 8.21 12.37 -8.28
CA ARG A 256 9.10 12.80 -9.37
C ARG A 256 8.60 12.42 -10.76
N ASP A 257 7.49 11.69 -10.86
CA ASP A 257 6.96 11.14 -12.10
C ASP A 257 5.44 11.35 -12.13
N LEU A 258 5.00 12.33 -12.91
CA LEU A 258 3.58 12.72 -12.95
C LEU A 258 2.72 11.57 -13.45
N HIS A 259 3.17 10.87 -14.49
CA HIS A 259 2.39 9.83 -15.15
C HIS A 259 2.16 8.62 -14.22
N SER A 260 3.21 8.16 -13.54
CA SER A 260 3.09 7.13 -12.48
C SER A 260 2.20 7.60 -11.35
N GLY A 261 2.30 8.88 -10.98
CA GLY A 261 1.45 9.51 -9.98
C GLY A 261 -0.04 9.48 -10.34
N LEU A 262 -0.38 9.84 -11.57
CA LEU A 262 -1.75 9.87 -12.09
C LEU A 262 -2.33 8.47 -12.33
N THR A 263 -1.53 7.54 -12.85
CA THR A 263 -1.92 6.13 -12.96
C THR A 263 -2.26 5.56 -11.58
N THR A 264 -1.40 5.79 -10.59
CA THR A 264 -1.65 5.37 -9.20
C THR A 264 -2.91 6.04 -8.63
N PHE A 265 -3.08 7.34 -8.87
CA PHE A 265 -4.29 8.05 -8.44
C PHE A 265 -5.55 7.40 -9.03
N LYS A 266 -5.60 7.23 -10.35
CA LYS A 266 -6.76 6.71 -11.10
C LYS A 266 -7.11 5.29 -10.68
N GLU A 267 -6.13 4.39 -10.59
CA GLU A 267 -6.40 2.96 -10.43
C GLU A 267 -6.47 2.54 -8.95
N LEU A 268 -5.57 3.06 -8.12
CA LEU A 268 -5.46 2.65 -6.73
C LEU A 268 -6.28 3.54 -5.79
N PHE A 269 -6.29 4.86 -6.00
CA PHE A 269 -6.81 5.79 -5.00
C PHE A 269 -8.25 6.21 -5.26
N LEU A 270 -8.57 6.56 -6.51
CA LEU A 270 -9.87 7.07 -6.91
C LEU A 270 -11.05 6.17 -6.49
N PRO A 271 -10.98 4.82 -6.54
CA PRO A 271 -12.07 3.97 -6.07
C PRO A 271 -12.37 4.11 -4.56
N LEU A 272 -11.48 4.73 -3.78
CA LEU A 272 -11.66 4.99 -2.34
C LEU A 272 -12.14 6.40 -2.02
N LEU A 273 -12.32 7.26 -3.03
CA LEU A 273 -12.65 8.68 -2.84
C LEU A 273 -13.87 8.88 -1.94
N ASP A 274 -14.82 7.94 -1.95
CA ASP A 274 -16.11 8.08 -1.28
C ASP A 274 -16.10 7.46 0.12
N MET A 275 -15.02 6.78 0.47
CA MET A 275 -14.88 6.13 1.76
C MET A 275 -14.33 7.12 2.78
N LYS A 276 -15.10 7.38 3.85
CA LYS A 276 -14.78 8.34 4.92
C LYS A 276 -13.35 8.20 5.48
N ASN A 277 -12.84 6.98 5.60
CA ASN A 277 -11.51 6.71 6.17
C ASN A 277 -10.35 6.97 5.19
N TYR A 278 -10.63 7.16 3.90
CA TYR A 278 -9.62 7.27 2.85
C TYR A 278 -9.70 8.58 2.08
N THR A 279 -10.90 9.15 1.93
CA THR A 279 -11.17 10.34 1.12
C THR A 279 -10.17 11.48 1.34
N ARG A 280 -9.83 11.80 2.59
CA ARG A 280 -8.85 12.85 2.90
C ARG A 280 -7.47 12.54 2.33
N PHE A 281 -6.99 11.31 2.45
CA PHE A 281 -5.70 10.90 1.88
C PHE A 281 -5.73 10.98 0.35
N VAL A 282 -6.79 10.47 -0.28
CA VAL A 282 -6.96 10.46 -1.74
C VAL A 282 -6.95 11.89 -2.30
N VAL A 283 -7.72 12.79 -1.69
CA VAL A 283 -7.82 14.20 -2.09
C VAL A 283 -6.50 14.93 -1.84
N LYS A 284 -5.86 14.70 -0.69
CA LYS A 284 -4.55 15.29 -0.38
C LYS A 284 -3.47 14.86 -1.37
N TYR A 285 -3.48 13.59 -1.77
CA TYR A 285 -2.54 13.09 -2.77
C TYR A 285 -2.69 13.81 -4.12
N LEU A 286 -3.91 13.97 -4.61
CA LEU A 286 -4.18 14.72 -5.84
C LEU A 286 -3.74 16.18 -5.71
N LEU A 287 -4.05 16.82 -4.59
CA LEU A 287 -3.61 18.18 -4.30
C LEU A 287 -2.08 18.30 -4.34
N ASP A 288 -1.38 17.32 -3.77
CA ASP A 288 0.08 17.27 -3.78
C ASP A 288 0.65 17.08 -5.18
N LEU A 289 0.04 16.23 -6.01
CA LEU A 289 0.41 16.14 -7.43
C LEU A 289 0.29 17.52 -8.10
N LEU A 290 -0.85 18.21 -7.95
CA LEU A 290 -1.06 19.51 -8.60
C LEU A 290 -0.19 20.64 -8.01
N ASN A 291 0.34 20.46 -6.79
CA ASN A 291 1.27 21.41 -6.16
C ASN A 291 2.71 21.27 -6.66
N ARG A 292 3.10 20.10 -7.17
CA ARG A 292 4.44 19.87 -7.69
C ARG A 292 4.59 20.48 -9.08
N LYS A 293 5.84 20.81 -9.42
CA LYS A 293 6.22 21.21 -10.77
C LYS A 293 6.70 19.97 -11.51
N TYR A 294 6.03 19.65 -12.60
CA TYR A 294 6.40 18.60 -13.53
C TYR A 294 6.77 19.21 -14.86
N ASP A 295 7.68 18.57 -15.59
CA ASP A 295 8.00 18.95 -16.96
C ASP A 295 7.04 18.28 -17.96
N GLU A 296 6.42 17.17 -17.54
CA GLU A 296 5.43 16.40 -18.26
C GLU A 296 4.12 17.17 -18.45
N SER A 297 3.40 16.81 -19.52
CA SER A 297 2.03 17.23 -19.78
C SER A 297 1.03 16.16 -19.36
N ILE A 298 -0.25 16.52 -19.34
CA ILE A 298 -1.35 15.57 -19.17
C ILE A 298 -2.21 15.50 -20.44
N SER A 299 -2.90 14.37 -20.60
CA SER A 299 -3.93 14.20 -21.62
C SER A 299 -5.24 14.89 -21.23
N THR A 300 -6.10 15.11 -22.22
CA THR A 300 -7.45 15.65 -22.02
C THR A 300 -8.31 14.74 -21.13
N ASP A 301 -8.14 13.42 -21.24
CA ASP A 301 -8.84 12.45 -20.39
C ASP A 301 -8.40 12.56 -18.92
N GLU A 302 -7.10 12.72 -18.66
CA GLU A 302 -6.57 12.96 -17.32
C GLU A 302 -7.05 14.31 -16.77
N PHE A 303 -7.05 15.36 -17.60
CA PHE A 303 -7.59 16.66 -17.23
C PHE A 303 -9.05 16.56 -16.79
N LEU A 304 -9.91 15.92 -17.60
CA LEU A 304 -11.32 15.75 -17.28
C LEU A 304 -11.55 14.87 -16.06
N LEU A 305 -10.76 13.81 -15.89
CA LEU A 305 -10.81 12.93 -14.71
C LEU A 305 -10.52 13.71 -13.42
N ILE A 306 -9.48 14.56 -13.45
CA ILE A 306 -9.11 15.38 -12.30
C ILE A 306 -10.19 16.43 -12.04
N LEU A 307 -10.73 17.05 -13.09
CA LEU A 307 -11.80 18.04 -12.95
C LEU A 307 -13.08 17.42 -12.36
N ASP A 308 -13.45 16.22 -12.81
CA ASP A 308 -14.57 15.42 -12.26
C ASP A 308 -14.32 15.07 -10.77
N THR A 309 -13.05 14.99 -10.35
CA THR A 309 -12.66 14.76 -8.94
C THR A 309 -12.70 16.03 -8.08
N ILE A 310 -12.34 17.20 -8.63
CA ILE A 310 -12.30 18.49 -7.90
C ILE A 310 -13.72 19.02 -7.64
N TYR A 311 -14.63 18.78 -8.58
CA TYR A 311 -16.02 19.21 -8.50
C TYR A 311 -17.01 18.06 -8.28
N PRO A 312 -16.82 17.20 -7.24
CA PRO A 312 -17.70 16.09 -7.01
C PRO A 312 -18.95 16.58 -6.29
N ASP A 313 -20.08 15.94 -6.59
CA ASP A 313 -21.29 16.05 -5.77
C ASP A 313 -21.29 14.94 -4.70
N LYS A 314 -20.36 15.03 -3.74
CA LYS A 314 -20.10 13.93 -2.79
C LYS A 314 -20.02 14.37 -1.33
N LYS A 315 -20.75 13.64 -0.49
CA LYS A 315 -20.97 13.94 0.95
C LYS A 315 -19.70 13.90 1.82
N ASN A 316 -18.73 13.06 1.48
CA ASN A 316 -17.55 12.82 2.32
C ASN A 316 -16.32 13.65 1.93
N PHE A 317 -16.44 14.54 0.95
CA PHE A 317 -15.32 15.30 0.44
C PHE A 317 -14.81 16.32 1.49
N PRO A 318 -13.50 16.37 1.82
CA PRO A 318 -12.97 17.31 2.81
C PRO A 318 -13.06 18.76 2.30
N VAL A 319 -13.81 19.60 3.01
CA VAL A 319 -14.09 20.99 2.60
C VAL A 319 -12.82 21.83 2.54
N ASP A 320 -11.93 21.68 3.51
CA ASP A 320 -10.64 22.37 3.57
C ASP A 320 -9.77 22.09 2.33
N LEU A 321 -9.67 20.81 1.95
CA LEU A 321 -8.90 20.42 0.77
C LEU A 321 -9.59 20.76 -0.55
N LYS A 322 -10.92 20.92 -0.56
CA LYS A 322 -11.68 21.34 -1.74
C LYS A 322 -11.29 22.76 -2.16
N GLU A 323 -11.28 23.69 -1.20
CA GLU A 323 -10.89 25.07 -1.48
C GLU A 323 -9.44 25.16 -1.97
N GLU A 324 -8.54 24.33 -1.43
CA GLU A 324 -7.16 24.26 -1.90
C GLU A 324 -7.07 23.69 -3.33
N LEU A 325 -7.82 22.64 -3.65
CA LEU A 325 -7.87 22.06 -5.01
C LEU A 325 -8.45 23.04 -6.04
N ASP A 326 -9.49 23.79 -5.68
CA ASP A 326 -10.09 24.80 -6.56
C ASP A 326 -9.05 25.84 -6.99
N ARG A 327 -8.17 26.25 -6.07
CA ARG A 327 -7.06 27.17 -6.38
C ARG A 327 -5.98 26.55 -7.29
N LYS A 328 -5.93 25.21 -7.40
CA LYS A 328 -4.94 24.48 -8.20
C LYS A 328 -5.44 24.08 -9.58
N VAL A 329 -6.68 24.42 -9.91
CA VAL A 329 -7.20 24.26 -11.28
C VAL A 329 -6.34 25.00 -12.31
N THR A 330 -5.76 26.15 -11.96
CA THR A 330 -4.82 26.86 -12.85
C THR A 330 -3.58 26.02 -13.16
N ASN A 331 -3.03 25.30 -12.18
CA ASN A 331 -1.90 24.39 -12.39
C ASN A 331 -2.30 23.22 -13.29
N LEU A 332 -3.51 22.70 -13.10
CA LEU A 332 -4.06 21.64 -13.95
C LEU A 332 -4.19 22.09 -15.41
N LYS A 333 -4.70 23.30 -15.67
CA LYS A 333 -4.74 23.87 -17.02
C LYS A 333 -3.34 24.02 -17.61
N ALA A 334 -2.38 24.51 -16.83
CA ALA A 334 -0.98 24.64 -17.28
C ALA A 334 -0.36 23.29 -17.67
N LEU A 335 -0.66 22.20 -16.95
CA LEU A 335 -0.22 20.86 -17.32
C LEU A 335 -0.85 20.36 -18.63
N LEU A 336 -2.11 20.70 -18.90
CA LEU A 336 -2.78 20.37 -20.16
C LEU A 336 -2.12 21.08 -21.34
N PHE A 337 -1.88 22.39 -21.23
CA PHE A 337 -1.29 23.20 -22.31
C PHE A 337 0.20 22.96 -22.56
N LYS A 338 0.89 22.21 -21.70
CA LYS A 338 2.23 21.69 -22.01
C LYS A 338 2.20 20.62 -23.10
N ASN A 339 1.04 20.00 -23.30
CA ASN A 339 0.88 19.01 -24.36
C ASN A 339 1.05 19.70 -25.71
N LYS A 340 1.91 19.13 -26.55
CA LYS A 340 2.23 19.67 -27.89
C LYS A 340 1.26 19.18 -28.97
N GLU A 341 0.35 18.29 -28.62
CA GLU A 341 -0.73 17.86 -29.50
C GLU A 341 -1.63 19.05 -29.88
N LYS A 342 -2.25 18.96 -31.07
CA LYS A 342 -3.16 20.01 -31.54
C LYS A 342 -4.40 20.07 -30.65
N HIS A 343 -4.52 21.12 -29.87
CA HIS A 343 -5.60 21.31 -28.91
C HIS A 343 -7.01 21.30 -29.53
N HIS A 344 -7.14 21.54 -30.83
CA HIS A 344 -8.40 21.42 -31.57
C HIS A 344 -9.09 20.06 -31.42
N ALA A 345 -8.33 18.97 -31.29
CA ALA A 345 -8.90 17.63 -31.11
C ALA A 345 -9.70 17.50 -29.80
N TYR A 346 -9.52 18.44 -28.87
CA TYR A 346 -10.16 18.42 -27.56
C TYR A 346 -11.47 19.21 -27.52
N VAL A 347 -11.69 20.12 -28.48
CA VAL A 347 -12.81 21.07 -28.47
C VAL A 347 -14.16 20.34 -28.41
N GLU A 348 -14.37 19.33 -29.26
CA GLU A 348 -15.62 18.58 -29.28
C GLU A 348 -15.89 17.88 -27.94
N VAL A 349 -14.86 17.25 -27.37
CA VAL A 349 -14.95 16.53 -26.09
C VAL A 349 -15.30 17.50 -24.95
N LEU A 350 -14.64 18.65 -24.91
CA LEU A 350 -14.85 19.70 -23.91
C LEU A 350 -16.26 20.31 -24.02
N LEU A 351 -16.72 20.62 -25.24
CA LEU A 351 -18.08 21.12 -25.48
C LEU A 351 -19.15 20.13 -25.00
N LYS A 352 -18.97 18.83 -25.29
CA LYS A 352 -19.89 17.80 -24.81
C LYS A 352 -19.93 17.73 -23.28
N LYS A 353 -18.80 17.93 -22.61
CA LYS A 353 -18.71 17.96 -21.14
C LYS A 353 -19.40 19.19 -20.54
N ILE A 354 -19.33 20.36 -21.18
CA ILE A 354 -20.08 21.56 -20.74
C ILE A 354 -21.59 21.30 -20.73
N VAL A 355 -22.11 20.71 -21.81
CA VAL A 355 -23.57 20.46 -21.96
C VAL A 355 -24.08 19.41 -20.98
N THR A 356 -23.24 18.43 -20.63
CA THR A 356 -23.65 17.29 -19.80
C THR A 356 -23.42 17.48 -18.29
N ASN A 357 -22.63 18.47 -17.88
CA ASN A 357 -22.34 18.75 -16.47
C ASN A 357 -23.01 20.06 -16.03
N SER A 358 -23.82 20.04 -14.98
CA SER A 358 -24.53 21.22 -14.45
C SER A 358 -23.74 22.03 -13.41
N ASN A 359 -22.55 21.57 -13.00
CA ASN A 359 -21.72 22.25 -12.02
C ASN A 359 -21.08 23.51 -12.66
N LYS A 360 -21.46 24.70 -12.16
CA LYS A 360 -21.04 25.96 -12.79
C LYS A 360 -19.53 26.23 -12.72
N PRO A 361 -18.84 26.04 -11.57
CA PRO A 361 -17.37 26.08 -11.52
C PRO A 361 -16.68 25.15 -12.53
N TYR A 362 -17.18 23.92 -12.67
CA TYR A 362 -16.69 22.96 -13.65
C TYR A 362 -16.83 23.48 -15.08
N GLN A 363 -18.03 23.94 -15.45
CA GLN A 363 -18.30 24.49 -16.78
C GLN A 363 -17.40 25.70 -17.08
N ASN A 364 -17.24 26.62 -16.12
CA ASN A 364 -16.40 27.79 -16.27
C ASN A 364 -14.94 27.40 -16.55
N CYS A 365 -14.41 26.40 -15.82
CA CYS A 365 -13.06 25.90 -16.06
C CYS A 365 -12.88 25.39 -17.51
N ILE A 366 -13.85 24.63 -18.03
CA ILE A 366 -13.79 24.15 -19.41
C ILE A 366 -13.91 25.30 -20.41
N CYS A 367 -14.82 26.26 -20.17
CA CYS A 367 -14.96 27.43 -21.03
C CYS A 367 -13.65 28.22 -21.12
N ASP A 368 -12.96 28.43 -20.00
CA ASP A 368 -11.66 29.13 -20.00
C ASP A 368 -10.63 28.38 -20.86
N VAL A 369 -10.56 27.03 -20.74
CA VAL A 369 -9.65 26.21 -21.55
C VAL A 369 -10.00 26.35 -23.04
N LEU A 370 -11.28 26.34 -23.41
CA LEU A 370 -11.70 26.52 -24.80
C LEU A 370 -11.32 27.90 -25.34
N VAL A 371 -11.48 28.96 -24.54
CA VAL A 371 -11.07 30.32 -24.91
C VAL A 371 -9.55 30.37 -25.16
N ASP A 372 -8.76 29.78 -24.28
CA ASP A 372 -7.30 29.72 -24.42
C ASP A 372 -6.88 28.92 -25.67
N ILE A 373 -7.57 27.82 -26.00
CA ILE A 373 -7.33 27.06 -27.23
C ILE A 373 -7.56 27.96 -28.46
N PHE A 374 -8.75 28.56 -28.58
CA PHE A 374 -9.09 29.39 -29.74
C PHE A 374 -8.20 30.63 -29.87
N ALA A 375 -7.77 31.23 -28.76
CA ALA A 375 -6.87 32.39 -28.78
C ALA A 375 -5.46 32.01 -29.26
N ASN A 376 -4.95 30.83 -28.90
CA ASN A 376 -3.63 30.37 -29.34
C ASN A 376 -3.62 29.97 -30.82
N ASP A 377 -4.72 29.42 -31.34
CA ASP A 377 -4.82 29.06 -32.75
C ASP A 377 -4.89 30.30 -33.64
N ALA A 378 -5.63 31.33 -33.23
CA ALA A 378 -5.74 32.60 -33.96
C ALA A 378 -4.42 33.40 -34.06
N ASN A 379 -3.41 33.09 -33.23
CA ASN A 379 -2.09 33.71 -33.26
C ASN A 379 -1.04 32.91 -34.07
N ASN A 380 -1.38 31.71 -34.53
CA ASN A 380 -0.51 30.83 -35.31
C ASN A 380 -0.92 30.72 -36.80
N ASP A 381 -2.05 31.32 -37.18
CA ASP A 381 -2.46 31.63 -38.56
C ASP A 381 -2.08 33.08 -38.89
#